data_AF-A0A1C0A801-F1
#
_entry.id   AF-A0A1C0A801-F1
#
_cell.length_a   1.000
_cell.length_b   1.000
_cell.length_c   1.000
_cell.angle_alpha   90.00
_cell.angle_beta   90.00
_cell.angle_gamma   90.00
#
_symmetry.space_group_name_H-M   'P 1'
#
loop_
_entity.id
_entity.type
_entity.pdbx_description
1 polymer ?
#
loop_
_entity_poly.entity_id
_entity_poly.type
_entity_poly.pdbx_seq_one_letter_code
_entity_poly.pdbx_strand_id
1 'polypeptide(L)'
;MLGRGKLKAEIRRLESEKLTLRSELDAKDKELELLKDKLVQKENIQNKLDDYKDNLKNQVEKMKEEDRWIIGVVNQINNKATLVLEENRVEEEIIKSMKDDLKGSMLRLDDFHKVFNQLHGEINNISKFVEQIKKIADQTNMLALNAAIEAVRAEQSGAGFSVVAEEVKDLSLRTGDLLKEIIDSTREIYKQLAEAKGGIKELDLHMDKNQRVAWQLESHFNNVVELIDGIFMMVGRINEAGEEHLDLGNNIIKLLN
;
A
#
# COMPACT_ATOMS: atom_id res chain seq x y z
N MET A 1 112.21 -62.89 -11.58
CA MET A 1 110.89 -63.54 -11.34
C MET A 1 109.92 -62.70 -10.46
N LEU A 2 110.35 -61.61 -9.82
CA LEU A 2 109.50 -60.75 -8.96
C LEU A 2 108.44 -59.88 -9.68
N GLY A 3 108.52 -59.71 -11.01
CA GLY A 3 107.56 -58.88 -11.77
C GLY A 3 106.21 -59.56 -12.06
N ARG A 4 106.18 -60.89 -12.24
CA ARG A 4 104.96 -61.63 -12.64
C ARG A 4 103.91 -61.78 -11.52
N GLY A 5 104.36 -61.88 -10.26
CA GLY A 5 103.46 -61.97 -9.10
C GLY A 5 102.77 -60.65 -8.78
N LYS A 6 103.52 -59.54 -8.83
CA LYS A 6 102.97 -58.18 -8.73
C LYS A 6 102.00 -57.87 -9.86
N LEU A 7 102.31 -58.28 -11.09
CA LEU A 7 101.43 -58.10 -12.25
C LEU A 7 100.10 -58.88 -12.10
N LYS A 8 100.12 -60.12 -11.60
CA LYS A 8 98.89 -60.89 -11.33
C LYS A 8 98.03 -60.30 -10.21
N ALA A 9 98.66 -59.79 -9.15
CA ALA A 9 97.93 -59.12 -8.06
C ALA A 9 97.29 -57.82 -8.55
N GLU A 10 98.00 -57.06 -9.40
CA GLU A 10 97.48 -55.83 -10.01
C GLU A 10 96.34 -56.11 -10.99
N ILE A 11 96.42 -57.16 -11.81
CA ILE A 11 95.32 -57.59 -12.68
C ILE A 11 94.08 -57.93 -11.85
N ARG A 12 94.20 -58.71 -10.76
CA ARG A 12 93.07 -59.04 -9.88
C ARG A 12 92.48 -57.80 -9.20
N ARG A 13 93.33 -56.85 -8.79
CA ARG A 13 92.91 -55.56 -8.21
C ARG A 13 92.08 -54.78 -9.23
N LEU A 14 92.60 -54.63 -10.45
CA LEU A 14 91.92 -53.95 -11.56
C LEU A 14 90.63 -54.66 -11.99
N GLU A 15 90.58 -55.99 -11.96
CA GLU A 15 89.36 -56.76 -12.23
C GLU A 15 88.28 -56.51 -11.16
N SER A 16 88.66 -56.48 -9.89
CA SER A 16 87.76 -56.13 -8.77
C SER A 16 87.28 -54.68 -8.85
N GLU A 17 88.17 -53.75 -9.18
CA GLU A 17 87.87 -52.32 -9.33
C GLU A 17 86.91 -52.11 -10.53
N LYS A 18 87.15 -52.78 -11.66
CA LYS A 18 86.25 -52.81 -12.82
C LYS A 18 84.87 -53.36 -12.47
N LEU A 19 84.79 -54.41 -11.66
CA LEU A 19 83.51 -55.01 -11.24
C LEU A 19 82.73 -54.06 -10.33
N THR A 20 83.42 -53.36 -9.43
CA THR A 20 82.84 -52.36 -8.52
C THR A 20 82.32 -51.16 -9.31
N LEU A 21 83.14 -50.58 -10.20
CA LEU A 21 82.73 -49.48 -11.08
C LEU A 21 81.54 -49.83 -11.97
N ARG A 22 81.45 -51.09 -12.43
CA ARG A 22 80.31 -51.54 -13.24
C ARG A 22 79.02 -51.63 -12.41
N SER A 23 79.11 -52.11 -11.18
CA SER A 23 77.97 -52.11 -10.25
C SER A 23 77.52 -50.68 -9.88
N GLU A 24 78.47 -49.75 -9.72
CA GLU A 24 78.16 -48.33 -9.48
C GLU A 24 77.50 -47.68 -10.69
N LEU A 25 77.96 -47.99 -11.91
CA LEU A 25 77.36 -47.52 -13.15
C LEU A 25 75.92 -48.04 -13.30
N ASP A 26 75.69 -49.34 -13.09
CA ASP A 26 74.35 -49.93 -13.14
C ASP A 26 73.40 -49.31 -12.11
N ALA A 27 73.91 -48.95 -10.92
CA ALA A 27 73.14 -48.24 -9.90
C ALA A 27 72.82 -46.79 -10.32
N LYS A 28 73.77 -46.09 -10.94
CA LYS A 28 73.57 -44.74 -11.47
C LYS A 28 72.61 -44.71 -12.64
N ASP A 29 72.63 -45.72 -13.51
CA ASP A 29 71.68 -45.85 -14.62
C ASP A 29 70.25 -46.04 -14.11
N LYS A 30 70.04 -46.85 -13.06
CA LYS A 30 68.73 -46.99 -12.40
C LYS A 30 68.26 -45.68 -11.75
N GLU A 31 69.16 -44.95 -11.10
CA GLU A 31 68.86 -43.64 -10.51
C GLU A 31 68.47 -42.61 -11.59
N LEU A 32 69.15 -42.65 -12.74
CA LEU A 32 68.87 -41.78 -13.88
C LEU A 32 67.49 -42.06 -14.50
N GLU A 33 67.10 -43.33 -14.68
CA GLU A 33 65.77 -43.69 -15.17
C GLU A 33 64.67 -43.20 -14.20
N LEU A 34 64.86 -43.39 -12.89
CA LEU A 34 63.93 -42.86 -11.89
C LEU A 34 63.79 -41.32 -11.97
N LEU A 35 64.90 -40.61 -12.22
CA LEU A 35 64.89 -39.16 -12.35
C LEU A 35 64.17 -38.69 -13.62
N LYS A 36 64.34 -39.41 -14.74
CA LYS A 36 63.61 -39.14 -15.99
C LYS A 36 62.11 -39.31 -15.80
N ASP A 37 61.67 -40.38 -15.14
CA ASP A 37 60.26 -40.61 -14.84
C ASP A 37 59.67 -39.48 -13.98
N LYS A 38 60.40 -39.02 -12.96
CA LYS A 38 59.99 -37.88 -12.12
C LYS A 38 59.90 -36.57 -12.92
N LEU A 39 60.79 -36.36 -13.89
CA LEU A 39 60.76 -35.20 -14.78
C LEU A 39 59.50 -35.20 -15.66
N VAL A 40 59.16 -36.33 -16.26
CA VAL A 40 57.93 -36.49 -17.05
C VAL A 40 56.68 -36.27 -16.18
N GLN A 41 56.66 -36.80 -14.95
CA GLN A 41 55.56 -36.55 -14.02
C GLN A 41 55.43 -35.06 -13.66
N LYS A 42 56.56 -34.37 -13.44
CA LYS A 42 56.58 -32.93 -13.17
C LYS A 42 56.00 -32.12 -14.33
N GLU A 43 56.39 -32.42 -15.58
CA GLU A 43 55.81 -31.76 -16.76
C GLU A 43 54.30 -31.99 -16.87
N ASN A 44 53.84 -33.22 -16.63
CA ASN A 44 52.41 -33.53 -16.64
C ASN A 44 51.62 -32.75 -15.56
N ILE A 45 52.20 -32.58 -14.36
CA ILE A 45 51.61 -31.76 -13.29
C ILE A 45 51.58 -30.29 -13.70
N GLN A 46 52.66 -29.79 -14.32
CA GLN A 46 52.74 -28.41 -14.78
C GLN A 46 51.67 -28.10 -15.82
N ASN A 47 51.51 -28.96 -16.83
CA ASN A 47 50.47 -28.78 -17.86
C ASN A 47 49.06 -28.76 -17.24
N LYS A 48 48.78 -29.68 -16.31
CA LYS A 48 47.49 -29.68 -15.59
C LYS A 48 47.30 -28.41 -14.76
N LEU A 49 48.35 -27.93 -14.11
CA LEU A 49 48.29 -26.71 -13.31
C LEU A 49 47.98 -25.50 -14.19
N ASP A 50 48.58 -25.42 -15.37
CA ASP A 50 48.33 -24.34 -16.32
C ASP A 50 46.89 -24.39 -16.85
N ASP A 51 46.36 -25.58 -17.19
CA ASP A 51 44.94 -25.78 -17.54
C ASP A 51 43.99 -25.33 -16.41
N TYR A 52 44.32 -25.66 -15.15
CA TYR A 52 43.53 -25.23 -13.98
C TYR A 52 43.57 -23.71 -13.79
N LYS A 53 44.73 -23.07 -14.01
CA LYS A 53 44.89 -21.62 -13.92
C LYS A 53 44.04 -20.91 -14.97
N ASP A 54 44.07 -21.38 -16.22
CA ASP A 54 43.30 -20.80 -17.31
C ASP A 54 41.79 -20.95 -17.08
N ASN A 55 41.34 -22.12 -16.60
CA ASN A 55 39.94 -22.32 -16.25
C ASN A 55 39.50 -21.40 -15.11
N LEU A 56 40.31 -21.27 -14.04
CA LEU A 56 40.00 -20.39 -12.92
C LEU A 56 39.95 -18.92 -13.36
N LYS A 57 40.90 -18.49 -14.21
CA LYS A 57 40.91 -17.13 -14.79
C LYS A 57 39.63 -16.83 -15.56
N ASN A 58 39.19 -17.77 -16.41
CA ASN A 58 37.93 -17.63 -17.16
C ASN A 58 36.70 -17.59 -16.25
N GLN A 59 36.67 -18.38 -15.17
CA GLN A 59 35.57 -18.34 -14.20
C GLN A 59 35.52 -17.01 -13.45
N VAL A 60 36.68 -16.48 -13.03
CA VAL A 60 36.74 -15.19 -12.32
C VAL A 60 36.32 -14.02 -13.20
N GLU A 61 36.68 -14.00 -14.49
CA GLU A 61 36.22 -12.93 -15.38
C GLU A 61 34.70 -12.97 -15.60
N LYS A 62 34.11 -14.17 -15.74
CA LYS A 62 32.65 -14.31 -15.80
C LYS A 62 31.96 -13.82 -14.52
N MET A 63 32.48 -14.21 -13.35
CA MET A 63 31.98 -13.73 -12.06
C MET A 63 32.00 -12.20 -11.98
N LYS A 64 33.10 -11.56 -12.40
CA LYS A 64 33.22 -10.09 -12.42
C LYS A 64 32.23 -9.42 -13.38
N GLU A 65 31.91 -10.05 -14.51
CA GLU A 65 30.88 -9.56 -15.43
C GLU A 65 29.48 -9.64 -14.79
N GLU A 66 29.18 -10.74 -14.11
CA GLU A 66 27.93 -10.94 -13.36
C GLU A 66 27.80 -9.93 -12.22
N ASP A 67 28.84 -9.70 -11.42
CA ASP A 67 28.81 -8.70 -10.33
C ASP A 67 28.56 -7.27 -10.86
N ARG A 68 29.21 -6.89 -11.98
CA ARG A 68 28.93 -5.59 -12.62
C ARG A 68 27.48 -5.47 -13.06
N TRP A 69 26.90 -6.54 -13.59
CA TRP A 69 25.50 -6.57 -13.97
C TRP A 69 24.58 -6.46 -12.75
N ILE A 70 24.87 -7.19 -11.67
CA ILE A 70 24.12 -7.13 -10.40
C ILE A 70 24.11 -5.70 -9.84
N ILE A 71 25.28 -5.05 -9.73
CA ILE A 71 25.39 -3.66 -9.26
C ILE A 71 24.56 -2.72 -10.14
N GLY A 72 24.56 -2.93 -11.46
CA GLY A 72 23.73 -2.17 -12.40
C GLY A 72 22.23 -2.30 -12.09
N VAL A 73 21.74 -3.52 -11.87
CA VAL A 73 20.34 -3.80 -11.51
C VAL A 73 19.99 -3.19 -10.16
N VAL A 74 20.87 -3.32 -9.17
CA VAL A 74 20.68 -2.78 -7.82
C VAL A 74 20.54 -1.26 -7.83
N ASN A 75 21.34 -0.56 -8.64
CA ASN A 75 21.21 0.89 -8.82
C ASN A 75 19.87 1.28 -9.46
N GLN A 76 19.34 0.47 -10.38
CA GLN A 76 18.00 0.70 -10.92
C GLN A 76 16.91 0.51 -9.87
N ILE A 77 17.04 -0.51 -9.01
CA ILE A 77 16.14 -0.73 -7.87
C ILE A 77 16.17 0.48 -6.94
N ASN A 78 17.36 0.98 -6.62
CA ASN A 78 17.55 2.14 -5.76
C ASN A 78 16.83 3.38 -6.31
N ASN A 79 16.99 3.67 -7.60
CA ASN A 79 16.31 4.79 -8.25
C ASN A 79 14.78 4.64 -8.24
N LYS A 80 14.27 3.43 -8.52
CA LYS A 80 12.83 3.15 -8.45
C LYS A 80 12.29 3.29 -7.03
N ALA A 81 13.03 2.86 -6.02
CA ALA A 81 12.65 2.98 -4.62
C ALA A 81 12.52 4.46 -4.21
N THR A 82 13.44 5.31 -4.66
CA THR A 82 13.34 6.77 -4.45
C THR A 82 12.09 7.36 -5.12
N LEU A 83 11.76 6.97 -6.35
CA LEU A 83 10.55 7.44 -7.03
C LEU A 83 9.27 7.03 -6.27
N VAL A 84 9.21 5.81 -5.76
CA VAL A 84 8.07 5.36 -4.94
C VAL A 84 7.93 6.20 -3.67
N LEU A 85 9.03 6.62 -3.03
CA LEU A 85 8.95 7.53 -1.87
C LEU A 85 8.43 8.92 -2.23
N GLU A 86 8.84 9.45 -3.38
CA GLU A 86 8.34 10.73 -3.87
C GLU A 86 6.83 10.68 -4.16
N GLU A 87 6.36 9.59 -4.78
CA GLU A 87 4.94 9.34 -5.03
C GLU A 87 4.16 9.20 -3.71
N ASN A 88 4.65 8.37 -2.77
CA ASN A 88 4.06 8.20 -1.44
C ASN A 88 3.87 9.54 -0.70
N ARG A 89 4.85 10.45 -0.80
CA ARG A 89 4.77 11.75 -0.12
C ARG A 89 3.61 12.60 -0.66
N VAL A 90 3.35 12.53 -1.97
CA VAL A 90 2.19 13.21 -2.58
C VAL A 90 0.89 12.58 -2.07
N GLU A 91 0.86 11.26 -1.94
CA GLU A 91 -0.32 10.54 -1.43
C GLU A 91 -0.62 10.84 0.04
N GLU A 92 0.41 11.02 0.89
CA GLU A 92 0.26 11.49 2.27
C GLU A 92 -0.40 12.88 2.35
N GLU A 93 -0.03 13.81 1.47
CA GLU A 93 -0.67 15.13 1.38
C GLU A 93 -2.14 15.02 0.97
N ILE A 94 -2.45 14.13 0.02
CA ILE A 94 -3.83 13.86 -0.42
C ILE A 94 -4.68 13.29 0.73
N ILE A 95 -4.16 12.32 1.50
CA ILE A 95 -4.88 11.78 2.66
C ILE A 95 -5.13 12.86 3.69
N LYS A 96 -4.13 13.70 3.96
CA LYS A 96 -4.29 14.78 4.92
C LYS A 96 -5.43 15.71 4.51
N SER A 97 -5.46 16.13 3.25
CA SER A 97 -6.58 16.92 2.69
C SER A 97 -7.91 16.17 2.82
N MET A 98 -7.94 14.88 2.49
CA MET A 98 -9.14 14.06 2.59
C MET A 98 -9.67 13.98 4.04
N LYS A 99 -8.79 13.85 5.04
CA LYS A 99 -9.17 13.83 6.46
C LYS A 99 -9.76 15.18 6.89
N ASP A 100 -9.18 16.29 6.43
CA ASP A 100 -9.70 17.63 6.70
C ASP A 100 -11.08 17.85 6.06
N ASP A 101 -11.26 17.41 4.80
CA ASP A 101 -12.54 17.48 4.10
C ASP A 101 -13.63 16.62 4.75
N LEU A 102 -13.27 15.43 5.23
CA LEU A 102 -14.17 14.54 5.97
C LEU A 102 -14.60 15.18 7.29
N LYS A 103 -13.66 15.77 8.03
CA LYS A 103 -13.97 16.51 9.26
C LYS A 103 -14.91 17.68 8.98
N GLY A 104 -14.64 18.46 7.93
CA GLY A 104 -15.53 19.56 7.53
C GLY A 104 -16.92 19.06 7.12
N SER A 105 -17.00 17.92 6.44
CA SER A 105 -18.27 17.33 6.03
C SER A 105 -19.08 16.74 7.19
N MET A 106 -18.43 16.16 8.19
CA MET A 106 -19.08 15.74 9.44
C MET A 106 -19.72 16.92 10.18
N LEU A 107 -19.01 18.06 10.28
CA LEU A 107 -19.55 19.26 10.91
C LEU A 107 -20.79 19.79 10.16
N ARG A 108 -20.73 19.82 8.82
CA ARG A 108 -21.89 20.22 8.00
C ARG A 108 -23.07 19.26 8.16
N LEU A 109 -22.81 17.96 8.31
CA LEU A 109 -23.85 16.96 8.51
C LEU A 109 -24.53 17.11 9.88
N ASP A 110 -23.77 17.42 10.94
CA ASP A 110 -24.31 17.75 12.26
C ASP A 110 -25.20 19.00 12.22
N ASP A 111 -24.76 20.05 11.52
CA ASP A 111 -25.58 21.25 11.32
C ASP A 111 -26.85 20.96 10.50
N PHE A 112 -26.75 20.08 9.50
CA PHE A 112 -27.92 19.62 8.75
C PHE A 112 -28.92 18.87 9.63
N HIS A 113 -28.45 17.99 10.52
CA HIS A 113 -29.30 17.33 11.53
C HIS A 113 -30.04 18.36 12.41
N LYS A 114 -29.36 19.43 12.86
CA LYS A 114 -29.98 20.48 13.69
C LYS A 114 -31.09 21.20 12.94
N VAL A 115 -30.80 21.68 11.72
CA VAL A 115 -31.78 22.40 10.88
C VAL A 115 -32.97 21.49 10.55
N PHE A 116 -32.71 20.24 10.22
CA PHE A 116 -33.74 19.26 9.92
C PHE A 116 -34.69 19.04 11.12
N ASN A 117 -34.13 18.87 12.32
CA ASN A 117 -34.93 18.69 13.54
C ASN A 117 -35.73 19.95 13.91
N GLN A 118 -35.18 21.14 13.68
CA GLN A 118 -35.90 22.41 13.85
C GLN A 118 -37.10 22.50 12.90
N LEU A 119 -36.88 22.24 11.61
CA LEU A 119 -37.94 22.25 10.60
C LEU A 119 -39.04 21.24 10.93
N HIS A 120 -38.67 20.03 11.35
CA HIS A 120 -39.63 19.03 11.82
C HIS A 120 -40.48 19.54 12.99
N GLY A 121 -39.87 20.25 13.95
CA GLY A 121 -40.57 20.89 15.06
C GLY A 121 -41.52 22.01 14.62
N GLU A 122 -41.10 22.85 13.68
CA GLU A 122 -41.92 23.95 13.15
C GLU A 122 -43.17 23.44 12.42
N ILE A 123 -43.03 22.41 11.58
CA ILE A 123 -44.18 21.79 10.90
C ILE A 123 -45.16 21.20 11.93
N ASN A 124 -44.66 20.63 13.02
CA ASN A 124 -45.49 20.13 14.12
C ASN A 124 -46.27 21.24 14.82
N ASN A 125 -45.66 22.42 14.98
CA ASN A 125 -46.35 23.58 15.51
C ASN A 125 -47.42 24.11 14.56
N ILE A 126 -47.15 24.13 13.25
CA ILE A 126 -48.14 24.49 12.22
C ILE A 126 -49.35 23.56 12.30
N SER A 127 -49.14 22.24 12.36
CA SER A 127 -50.25 21.28 12.49
C SER A 127 -51.13 21.56 13.73
N LYS A 128 -50.52 21.91 14.87
CA LYS A 128 -51.26 22.30 16.09
C LYS A 128 -52.06 23.58 15.91
N PHE A 129 -51.49 24.62 15.30
CA PHE A 129 -52.20 25.87 15.03
C PHE A 129 -53.38 25.66 14.08
N VAL A 130 -53.18 24.87 13.02
CA VAL A 130 -54.24 24.54 12.06
C VAL A 130 -55.40 23.80 12.75
N GLU A 131 -55.10 22.87 13.67
CA GLU A 131 -56.14 22.21 14.46
C GLU A 131 -56.91 23.18 15.38
N GLN A 132 -56.22 24.16 15.98
CA GLN A 132 -56.86 25.19 16.80
C GLN A 132 -57.76 26.11 15.96
N ILE A 133 -57.28 26.58 14.80
CA ILE A 133 -58.06 27.43 13.90
C ILE A 133 -59.27 26.67 13.37
N LYS A 134 -59.13 25.36 13.09
CA LYS A 134 -60.26 24.52 12.70
C LYS A 134 -61.35 24.49 13.78
N LYS A 135 -60.97 24.32 15.05
CA LYS A 135 -61.90 24.38 16.18
C LYS A 135 -62.61 25.74 16.25
N ILE A 136 -61.90 26.83 16.00
CA ILE A 136 -62.49 28.18 15.96
C ILE A 136 -63.46 28.34 14.78
N ALA A 137 -63.10 27.86 13.59
CA ALA A 137 -63.96 27.89 12.41
C ALA A 137 -65.25 27.08 12.64
N ASP A 138 -65.14 25.87 13.20
CA ASP A 138 -66.27 25.01 13.55
C ASP A 138 -67.18 25.69 14.59
N GLN A 139 -66.61 26.32 15.61
CA GLN A 139 -67.36 27.10 16.60
C GLN A 139 -68.04 28.32 15.98
N THR A 140 -67.37 29.01 15.06
CA THR A 140 -67.92 30.19 14.36
C THR A 140 -69.09 29.79 13.47
N ASN A 141 -68.96 28.67 12.75
CA ASN A 141 -70.05 28.08 11.97
C ASN A 141 -71.27 27.77 12.85
N MET A 142 -71.05 27.17 14.02
CA MET A 142 -72.12 26.87 14.98
C MET A 142 -72.77 28.14 15.54
N LEU A 143 -72.00 29.17 15.86
CA LEU A 143 -72.52 30.46 16.31
C LEU A 143 -73.34 31.16 15.22
N ALA A 144 -72.85 31.15 13.97
CA ALA A 144 -73.54 31.72 12.83
C ALA A 144 -74.85 31.00 12.53
N LEU A 145 -74.87 29.67 12.63
CA LEU A 145 -76.09 28.86 12.50
C LEU A 145 -77.12 29.23 13.57
N ASN A 146 -76.71 29.36 14.84
CA ASN A 146 -77.60 29.77 15.92
C ASN A 146 -78.15 31.18 15.69
N ALA A 147 -77.32 32.12 15.21
CA ALA A 147 -77.73 33.48 14.89
C ALA A 147 -78.73 33.53 13.72
N ALA A 148 -78.52 32.70 12.68
CA ALA A 148 -79.45 32.60 11.56
C ALA A 148 -80.82 32.08 12.00
N ILE A 149 -80.87 31.06 12.88
CA ILE A 149 -82.12 30.55 13.45
C ILE A 149 -82.85 31.63 14.25
N GLU A 150 -82.13 32.40 15.07
CA GLU A 150 -82.74 33.45 15.88
C GLU A 150 -83.18 34.67 15.06
N ALA A 151 -82.47 34.98 13.96
CA ALA A 151 -82.87 35.99 13.00
C ALA A 151 -84.20 35.63 12.30
N VAL A 152 -84.42 34.35 11.96
CA VAL A 152 -85.69 33.87 11.42
C VAL A 152 -86.82 34.00 12.46
N ARG A 153 -86.53 33.77 13.74
CA ARG A 153 -87.50 33.92 14.85
C ARG A 153 -87.92 35.38 15.11
N ALA A 154 -87.04 36.35 14.83
CA ALA A 154 -87.33 37.77 14.99
C ALA A 154 -88.13 38.38 13.82
N GLU A 155 -88.57 37.55 12.86
CA GLU A 155 -89.39 37.93 11.70
C GLU A 155 -88.85 39.19 10.98
N GLN A 156 -89.64 40.28 10.88
CA GLN A 156 -89.24 41.51 10.18
C GLN A 156 -88.05 42.23 10.83
N SER A 157 -87.85 42.10 12.14
CA SER A 157 -86.72 42.75 12.84
C SER A 157 -85.39 42.00 12.66
N GLY A 158 -85.43 40.72 12.26
CA GLY A 158 -84.25 39.88 12.08
C GLY A 158 -83.66 39.85 10.66
N ALA A 159 -84.35 40.44 9.66
CA ALA A 159 -83.97 40.30 8.25
C ALA A 159 -82.52 40.71 7.94
N GLY A 160 -82.04 41.83 8.49
CA GLY A 160 -80.65 42.26 8.32
C GLY A 160 -79.64 41.37 9.04
N PHE A 161 -80.01 40.84 10.22
CA PHE A 161 -79.16 39.90 10.98
C PHE A 161 -79.05 38.54 10.29
N SER A 162 -80.09 38.09 9.60
CA SER A 162 -80.07 36.82 8.85
C SER A 162 -79.02 36.84 7.74
N VAL A 163 -78.91 37.95 7.00
CA VAL A 163 -77.92 38.11 5.92
C VAL A 163 -76.49 38.04 6.48
N VAL A 164 -76.24 38.73 7.60
CA VAL A 164 -74.92 38.70 8.25
C VAL A 164 -74.59 37.31 8.78
N ALA A 165 -75.56 36.60 9.37
CA ALA A 165 -75.36 35.25 9.87
C ALA A 165 -75.04 34.24 8.75
N GLU A 166 -75.69 34.35 7.59
CA GLU A 166 -75.40 33.54 6.40
C GLU A 166 -73.97 33.80 5.89
N GLU A 167 -73.55 35.06 5.81
CA GLU A 167 -72.20 35.44 5.37
C GLU A 167 -71.11 34.94 6.34
N VAL A 168 -71.33 35.04 7.66
CA VAL A 168 -70.40 34.51 8.67
C VAL A 168 -70.29 32.99 8.58
N LYS A 169 -71.42 32.31 8.31
CA LYS A 169 -71.45 30.86 8.09
C LYS A 169 -70.63 30.48 6.86
N ASP A 170 -70.86 31.13 5.71
CA ASP A 170 -70.09 30.88 4.49
C ASP A 170 -68.58 31.09 4.71
N LEU A 171 -68.20 32.19 5.37
CA LEU A 171 -66.81 32.49 5.70
C LEU A 171 -66.18 31.41 6.58
N SER A 172 -66.91 30.88 7.56
CA SER A 172 -66.43 29.81 8.44
C SER A 172 -66.22 28.49 7.69
N LEU A 173 -67.11 28.14 6.74
CA LEU A 173 -66.99 26.95 5.90
C LEU A 173 -65.79 27.07 4.95
N ARG A 174 -65.66 28.21 4.27
CA ARG A 174 -64.50 28.52 3.41
C ARG A 174 -63.19 28.48 4.18
N THR A 175 -63.19 28.94 5.43
CA THR A 175 -62.03 28.82 6.33
C THR A 175 -61.70 27.34 6.60
N GLY A 176 -62.72 26.51 6.86
CA GLY A 176 -62.55 25.07 7.05
C GLY A 176 -61.93 24.37 5.83
N ASP A 177 -62.36 24.73 4.63
CA ASP A 177 -61.81 24.19 3.37
C ASP A 177 -60.35 24.58 3.17
N LEU A 178 -59.99 25.86 3.40
CA LEU A 178 -58.60 26.33 3.32
C LEU A 178 -57.70 25.61 4.34
N LEU A 179 -58.19 25.37 5.56
CA LEU A 179 -57.44 24.62 6.57
C LEU A 179 -57.19 23.18 6.14
N LYS A 180 -58.12 22.55 5.41
CA LYS A 180 -57.94 21.20 4.89
C LYS A 180 -56.79 21.15 3.87
N GLU A 181 -56.70 22.13 2.98
CA GLU A 181 -55.57 22.24 2.03
C GLU A 181 -54.23 22.41 2.75
N ILE A 182 -54.19 23.18 3.85
CA ILE A 182 -52.99 23.32 4.68
C ILE A 182 -52.62 21.99 5.38
N ILE A 183 -53.60 21.22 5.86
CA ILE A 183 -53.37 19.89 6.45
C ILE A 183 -52.75 18.95 5.42
N ASP A 184 -53.29 18.92 4.21
CA ASP A 184 -52.79 18.04 3.15
C ASP A 184 -51.37 18.47 2.71
N SER A 185 -51.11 19.78 2.62
CA SER A 185 -49.77 20.32 2.32
C SER A 185 -48.75 19.97 3.43
N THR A 186 -49.12 20.12 4.70
CA THR A 186 -48.23 19.75 5.82
C THR A 186 -47.97 18.25 5.89
N ARG A 187 -48.95 17.40 5.55
CA ARG A 187 -48.76 15.95 5.44
C ARG A 187 -47.73 15.59 4.36
N GLU A 188 -47.77 16.25 3.21
CA GLU A 188 -46.78 16.03 2.15
C GLU A 188 -45.38 16.46 2.60
N ILE A 189 -45.26 17.59 3.29
CA ILE A 189 -43.97 18.02 3.88
C ILE A 189 -43.43 16.97 4.87
N TYR A 190 -44.28 16.38 5.71
CA TYR A 190 -43.85 15.31 6.62
C TYR A 190 -43.29 14.10 5.89
N LYS A 191 -43.92 13.71 4.78
CA LYS A 191 -43.45 12.60 3.96
C LYS A 191 -42.06 12.90 3.39
N GLN A 192 -41.87 14.09 2.83
CA GLN A 192 -40.57 14.54 2.31
C GLN A 192 -39.50 14.59 3.41
N LEU A 193 -39.85 15.04 4.62
CA LEU A 193 -38.94 15.01 5.76
C LEU A 193 -38.56 13.56 6.13
N ALA A 194 -39.51 12.62 6.16
CA ALA A 194 -39.21 11.22 6.48
C ALA A 194 -38.24 10.59 5.47
N GLU A 195 -38.43 10.87 4.17
CA GLU A 195 -37.52 10.45 3.10
C GLU A 195 -36.12 11.06 3.28
N ALA A 196 -36.05 12.38 3.51
CA ALA A 196 -34.79 13.08 3.76
C ALA A 196 -34.04 12.53 4.98
N LYS A 197 -34.75 12.19 6.07
CA LYS A 197 -34.15 11.54 7.25
C LYS A 197 -33.47 10.21 6.92
N GLY A 198 -34.05 9.44 5.99
CA GLY A 198 -33.43 8.22 5.49
C GLY A 198 -32.08 8.50 4.79
N GLY A 199 -32.07 9.51 3.91
CA GLY A 199 -30.85 9.95 3.21
C GLY A 199 -29.76 10.48 4.15
N ILE A 200 -30.13 11.22 5.20
CA ILE A 200 -29.18 11.70 6.22
C ILE A 200 -28.50 10.52 6.93
N LYS A 201 -29.28 9.49 7.31
CA LYS A 201 -28.72 8.31 7.97
C LYS A 201 -27.75 7.54 7.08
N GLU A 202 -28.04 7.48 5.77
CA GLU A 202 -27.13 6.88 4.79
C GLU A 202 -25.84 7.71 4.66
N LEU A 203 -25.93 9.04 4.65
CA LEU A 203 -24.78 9.94 4.67
C LEU A 203 -23.91 9.74 5.93
N ASP A 204 -24.50 9.57 7.11
CA ASP A 204 -23.76 9.28 8.35
C ASP A 204 -22.93 7.99 8.20
N LEU A 205 -23.54 6.92 7.67
CA LEU A 205 -22.86 5.64 7.43
C LEU A 205 -21.72 5.76 6.41
N HIS A 206 -21.93 6.52 5.33
CA HIS A 206 -20.89 6.78 4.34
C HIS A 206 -19.73 7.59 4.92
N MET A 207 -20.01 8.56 5.78
CA MET A 207 -19.00 9.39 6.41
C MET A 207 -18.09 8.58 7.34
N ASP A 208 -18.69 7.71 8.16
CA ASP A 208 -17.98 6.78 9.03
C ASP A 208 -17.14 5.76 8.23
N LYS A 209 -17.67 5.24 7.12
CA LYS A 209 -16.91 4.38 6.20
C LYS A 209 -15.72 5.12 5.57
N ASN A 210 -15.93 6.34 5.08
CA ASN A 210 -14.87 7.12 4.44
C ASN A 210 -13.77 7.48 5.44
N GLN A 211 -14.13 7.77 6.70
CA GLN A 211 -13.16 7.98 7.75
C GLN A 211 -12.29 6.73 7.95
N ARG A 212 -12.89 5.54 8.09
CA ARG A 212 -12.12 4.28 8.19
C ARG A 212 -11.17 4.06 7.01
N VAL A 213 -11.64 4.30 5.79
CA VAL A 213 -10.81 4.15 4.58
C VAL A 213 -9.62 5.10 4.62
N ALA A 214 -9.80 6.36 5.04
CA ALA A 214 -8.71 7.32 5.16
C ALA A 214 -7.63 6.86 6.17
N TRP A 215 -8.03 6.31 7.32
CA TRP A 215 -7.08 5.75 8.29
C TRP A 215 -6.36 4.50 7.78
N GLN A 216 -7.05 3.62 7.06
CA GLN A 216 -6.43 2.45 6.44
C GLN A 216 -5.39 2.87 5.40
N LEU A 217 -5.70 3.88 4.60
CA LEU A 217 -4.80 4.39 3.57
C LEU A 217 -3.53 5.00 4.18
N GLU A 218 -3.66 5.78 5.25
CA GLU A 218 -2.53 6.30 6.03
C GLU A 218 -1.63 5.17 6.56
N SER A 219 -2.21 4.11 7.12
CA SER A 219 -1.45 2.94 7.56
C SER A 219 -0.74 2.23 6.41
N HIS A 220 -1.37 2.13 5.24
CA HIS A 220 -0.76 1.50 4.08
C HIS A 220 0.47 2.26 3.58
N PHE A 221 0.44 3.59 3.52
CA PHE A 221 1.61 4.36 3.09
C PHE A 221 2.75 4.33 4.09
N ASN A 222 2.45 4.36 5.40
CA ASN A 222 3.47 4.15 6.43
C ASN A 222 4.19 2.80 6.23
N ASN A 223 3.45 1.72 5.92
CA ASN A 223 4.05 0.42 5.62
C ASN A 223 4.91 0.46 4.35
N VAL A 224 4.51 1.22 3.31
CA VAL A 224 5.32 1.36 2.10
C VAL A 224 6.65 2.07 2.41
N VAL A 225 6.65 3.10 3.26
CA VAL A 225 7.88 3.76 3.71
C VAL A 225 8.82 2.75 4.40
N GLU A 226 8.31 1.94 5.33
CA GLU A 226 9.10 0.90 6.00
C GLU A 226 9.68 -0.14 5.01
N LEU A 227 8.89 -0.55 4.02
CA LEU A 227 9.34 -1.48 2.99
C LEU A 227 10.45 -0.88 2.12
N ILE A 228 10.36 0.40 1.77
CA ILE A 228 11.40 1.08 1.00
C ILE A 228 12.69 1.23 1.82
N ASP A 229 12.61 1.55 3.10
CA ASP A 229 13.78 1.56 3.99
C ASP A 229 14.47 0.18 4.01
N GLY A 230 13.67 -0.90 4.03
CA GLY A 230 14.15 -2.27 3.86
C GLY A 230 14.91 -2.50 2.55
N ILE A 231 14.40 -1.96 1.43
CA ILE A 231 15.04 -2.03 0.12
C ILE A 231 16.37 -1.28 0.13
N PHE A 232 16.44 -0.07 0.70
CA PHE A 232 17.69 0.69 0.77
C PHE A 232 18.77 -0.04 1.56
N MET A 233 18.41 -0.68 2.68
CA MET A 233 19.36 -1.52 3.42
C MET A 233 19.86 -2.71 2.59
N MET A 234 18.98 -3.37 1.83
CA MET A 234 19.36 -4.51 1.01
C MET A 234 20.25 -4.09 -0.17
N VAL A 235 19.91 -2.99 -0.84
CA VAL A 235 20.73 -2.36 -1.89
C VAL A 235 22.14 -2.07 -1.39
N GLY A 236 22.27 -1.47 -0.20
CA GLY A 236 23.56 -1.18 0.41
C GLY A 236 24.42 -2.43 0.60
N ARG A 237 23.84 -3.50 1.16
CA ARG A 237 24.55 -4.78 1.37
C ARG A 237 24.98 -5.46 0.08
N ILE A 238 24.14 -5.41 -0.96
CA ILE A 238 24.48 -6.04 -2.25
C ILE A 238 25.60 -5.26 -2.94
N ASN A 239 25.57 -3.93 -2.89
CA ASN A 239 26.65 -3.11 -3.45
C ASN A 239 27.99 -3.39 -2.76
N GLU A 240 28.00 -3.45 -1.42
CA GLU A 240 29.20 -3.80 -0.64
C GLU A 240 29.75 -5.18 -1.03
N ALA A 241 28.89 -6.21 -1.05
CA ALA A 241 29.30 -7.56 -1.46
C ALA A 241 29.81 -7.62 -2.90
N GLY A 242 29.18 -6.88 -3.82
CA GLY A 242 29.61 -6.80 -5.22
C GLY A 242 30.98 -6.15 -5.38
N GLU A 243 31.27 -5.08 -4.63
CA GLU A 243 32.59 -4.45 -4.61
C GLU A 243 33.66 -5.39 -4.06
N GLU A 244 33.38 -6.10 -2.96
CA GLU A 244 34.30 -7.10 -2.38
C GLU A 244 34.61 -8.24 -3.36
N HIS A 245 33.61 -8.76 -4.08
CA HIS A 245 33.81 -9.81 -5.08
C HIS A 245 34.67 -9.35 -6.26
N LEU A 246 34.46 -8.12 -6.73
CA LEU A 246 35.28 -7.54 -7.81
C LEU A 246 36.74 -7.40 -7.40
N ASP A 247 36.99 -6.95 -6.16
CA ASP A 247 38.33 -6.85 -5.60
C ASP A 247 38.99 -8.21 -5.40
N LEU A 248 38.25 -9.19 -4.88
CA LEU A 248 38.72 -10.57 -4.76
C LEU A 248 39.07 -11.16 -6.13
N GLY A 249 38.22 -10.96 -7.13
CA GLY A 249 38.47 -11.41 -8.50
C GLY A 249 39.74 -10.79 -9.09
N ASN A 250 39.97 -9.50 -8.89
CA ASN A 250 41.19 -8.83 -9.31
C ASN A 250 42.44 -9.42 -8.63
N ASN A 251 42.35 -9.75 -7.34
CA ASN A 251 43.44 -10.37 -6.60
C ASN A 251 43.73 -11.80 -7.08
N ILE A 252 42.71 -12.61 -7.36
CA ILE A 252 42.88 -13.95 -7.92
C ILE A 252 43.57 -13.88 -9.28
N ILE A 253 43.14 -12.99 -10.18
CA ILE A 253 43.77 -12.82 -11.49
C ILE A 253 45.26 -12.44 -11.36
N LYS A 254 45.60 -11.59 -10.39
CA LYS A 254 47.02 -11.23 -10.11
C LYS A 254 47.85 -12.42 -9.63
N LEU A 255 47.27 -13.34 -8.86
CA LEU A 255 47.96 -14.54 -8.37
C LEU A 255 48.13 -15.62 -9.46
N LEU A 256 47.31 -15.59 -10.49
CA LEU A 256 47.34 -16.54 -11.60
C LEU A 256 48.40 -16.21 -12.65
N ASN A 257 48.71 -14.91 -12.82
CA ASN A 257 49.76 -14.41 -13.71
C ASN A 257 51.14 -14.52 -13.04
#